data_AF-A0A1B9QY62-F1
#
_entry.id   AF-A0A1B9QY62-F1
#
_cell.length_a   1.000
_cell.length_b   1.000
_cell.length_c   1.000
_cell.angle_alpha   90.00
_cell.angle_beta   90.00
_cell.angle_gamma   90.00
#
_symmetry.space_group_name_H-M   'P 1'
#
loop_
_entity.id
_entity.type
_entity.pdbx_description
1 polymer ?
#
loop_
_entity_poly.entity_id
_entity_poly.type
_entity_poly.pdbx_seq_one_letter_code
_entity_poly.pdbx_strand_id
1 'polypeptide(L)'
;ADGDTGAESIEDVVTDMVSSNIMAIFEQNPELHSSVRFKLLKEADSVVEDLGEVLAGAWTKPATNEQITFLDEYIALVKNLFDVAVATYD
;
A
#
# COMPACT_ATOMS: atom_id res chain seq x y z
N ALA A 1 -5.30 -17.31 -17.13
CA ALA A 1 -5.96 -17.17 -15.81
C ALA A 1 -6.05 -15.67 -15.62
N ASP A 2 -7.09 -15.10 -16.21
CA ASP A 2 -7.33 -13.66 -16.29
C ASP A 2 -8.13 -13.22 -15.07
N GLY A 3 -7.86 -11.99 -14.62
CA GLY A 3 -8.20 -11.45 -13.31
C GLY A 3 -9.64 -11.66 -12.86
N ASP A 4 -9.77 -12.25 -11.68
CA ASP A 4 -11.02 -12.36 -10.93
C ASP A 4 -11.11 -11.18 -9.95
N THR A 5 -10.94 -9.94 -10.44
CA THR A 5 -11.09 -8.70 -9.62
C THR A 5 -12.56 -8.30 -9.42
N GLY A 6 -13.52 -9.16 -9.82
CA GLY A 6 -14.92 -8.79 -9.97
C GLY A 6 -15.71 -8.54 -8.68
N ALA A 7 -15.13 -8.78 -7.51
CA ALA A 7 -15.81 -8.66 -6.21
C ALA A 7 -15.01 -7.97 -5.10
N GLU A 8 -13.72 -7.72 -5.29
CA GLU A 8 -12.87 -7.12 -4.26
C GLU A 8 -13.22 -5.64 -4.08
N SER A 9 -13.37 -5.24 -2.82
CA SER A 9 -13.62 -3.84 -2.49
C SER A 9 -12.37 -3.00 -2.70
N ILE A 10 -12.53 -1.68 -2.80
CA ILE A 10 -11.38 -0.77 -2.83
C ILE A 10 -10.50 -0.96 -1.59
N GLU A 11 -11.09 -1.24 -0.43
CA GLU A 11 -10.39 -1.58 0.81
C GLU A 11 -9.47 -2.80 0.64
N ASP A 12 -10.01 -3.90 0.10
CA ASP A 12 -9.25 -5.14 -0.08
C ASP A 12 -8.05 -4.90 -1.00
N VAL A 13 -8.31 -4.25 -2.15
CA VAL A 13 -7.28 -3.92 -3.15
C VAL A 13 -6.20 -3.04 -2.54
N VAL A 14 -6.55 -1.96 -1.85
CA VAL A 14 -5.57 -1.04 -1.25
C VAL A 14 -4.76 -1.74 -0.17
N THR A 15 -5.40 -2.51 0.70
CA THR A 15 -4.73 -3.23 1.79
C THR A 15 -3.71 -4.22 1.25
N ASP A 16 -4.06 -4.98 0.22
CA ASP A 16 -3.16 -5.95 -0.41
C ASP A 16 -1.99 -5.28 -1.11
N MET A 17 -2.23 -4.17 -1.80
CA MET A 17 -1.20 -3.42 -2.51
C MET A 17 -0.22 -2.75 -1.56
N VAL A 18 -0.71 -2.11 -0.49
CA VAL A 18 0.16 -1.50 0.54
C VAL A 18 0.97 -2.57 1.25
N SER A 19 0.33 -3.68 1.65
CA SER A 19 1.01 -4.81 2.30
C SER A 19 2.11 -5.39 1.43
N SER A 20 1.82 -5.64 0.14
CA SER A 20 2.78 -6.18 -0.82
C SER A 20 3.98 -5.25 -1.00
N ASN A 21 3.75 -3.93 -1.07
CA ASN A 21 4.83 -2.95 -1.20
C ASN A 21 5.73 -2.91 0.04
N ILE A 22 5.16 -2.95 1.24
CA ILE A 22 5.95 -2.97 2.48
C ILE A 22 6.79 -4.25 2.59
N MET A 23 6.21 -5.40 2.24
CA MET A 23 6.97 -6.66 2.23
C MET A 23 8.12 -6.61 1.23
N ALA A 24 7.89 -6.06 0.03
CA ALA A 24 8.95 -5.87 -0.97
C ALA A 24 10.09 -4.98 -0.45
N ILE A 25 9.78 -3.92 0.31
CA ILE A 25 10.80 -3.06 0.95
C ILE A 25 11.63 -3.86 1.97
N PHE A 26 10.99 -4.70 2.79
CA PHE A 26 11.70 -5.51 3.78
C PHE A 26 12.56 -6.62 3.16
N GLU A 27 12.13 -7.18 2.04
CA GLU A 27 12.91 -8.14 1.27
C GLU A 27 14.13 -7.49 0.60
N GLN A 28 13.97 -6.26 0.10
CA GLN A 28 15.05 -5.48 -0.50
C GLN A 28 16.09 -4.99 0.51
N ASN A 29 15.68 -4.78 1.77
CA ASN A 29 16.53 -4.25 2.84
C ASN A 29 16.59 -5.23 4.03
N PRO A 30 17.24 -6.39 3.89
CA PRO A 30 17.25 -7.43 4.93
C PRO A 30 17.94 -6.96 6.22
N GLU A 31 18.89 -6.02 6.13
CA GLU A 31 19.59 -5.39 7.25
C GLU A 31 18.75 -4.37 8.04
N LEU A 32 17.58 -3.98 7.54
CA LEU A 32 16.74 -2.97 8.19
C LEU A 32 16.35 -3.41 9.61
N HIS A 33 16.70 -2.59 10.60
CA HIS A 33 16.44 -2.91 12.01
C HIS A 33 14.94 -3.02 12.31
N SER A 34 14.58 -3.94 13.22
CA SER A 34 13.19 -4.21 13.60
C SER A 34 12.41 -2.97 14.06
N SER A 35 13.07 -1.99 14.69
CA SER A 35 12.42 -0.73 15.08
C SER A 35 11.98 0.11 13.88
N VAL A 36 12.76 0.11 12.79
CA VAL A 36 12.43 0.83 11.55
C VAL A 36 11.35 0.07 10.80
N ARG A 37 11.43 -1.27 10.73
CA ARG A 37 10.36 -2.12 10.16
C ARG A 37 9.01 -1.86 10.85
N PHE A 38 9.00 -1.79 12.18
CA PHE A 38 7.79 -1.52 12.94
C PHE A 38 7.24 -0.11 12.70
N LYS A 39 8.12 0.89 12.52
CA LYS A 39 7.71 2.24 12.15
C LYS A 39 7.08 2.27 10.76
N LEU A 40 7.67 1.59 9.78
CA LEU A 40 7.14 1.50 8.42
C LEU A 40 5.77 0.82 8.38
N LEU A 41 5.56 -0.25 9.16
CA LEU A 41 4.24 -0.88 9.30
C LEU A 41 3.19 0.12 9.80
N LYS A 42 3.51 0.91 10.84
CA LYS A 42 2.58 1.92 11.36
C LYS A 42 2.23 3.01 10.35
N GLU A 43 3.22 3.49 9.61
CA GLU A 43 2.98 4.50 8.57
C GLU A 43 2.15 3.93 7.43
N ALA A 44 2.36 2.66 7.07
CA ALA A 44 1.54 1.96 6.09
C ALA A 44 0.08 1.84 6.55
N ASP A 45 -0.15 1.47 7.82
CA ASP A 45 -1.49 1.43 8.41
C ASP A 45 -2.17 2.82 8.36
N SER A 46 -1.44 3.89 8.70
CA SER A 46 -1.96 5.26 8.62
C SER A 46 -2.30 5.69 7.19
N VAL A 47 -1.51 5.28 6.19
CA VAL A 47 -1.83 5.56 4.78
C VAL A 47 -3.14 4.87 4.35
N VAL A 48 -3.37 3.63 4.80
CA VAL A 48 -4.62 2.91 4.51
C VAL A 48 -5.81 3.59 5.18
N GLU A 49 -5.66 4.02 6.43
CA GLU A 49 -6.69 4.77 7.17
C GLU A 49 -7.06 6.07 6.47
N ASP A 50 -6.05 6.87 6.08
CA ASP A 50 -6.23 8.13 5.36
C ASP A 50 -6.92 7.91 4.00
N LEU A 51 -6.52 6.88 3.26
CA LEU A 51 -7.18 6.50 2.00
C LEU A 51 -8.63 6.07 2.23
N GLY A 52 -8.91 5.35 3.31
CA GLY A 52 -10.26 4.99 3.73
C GLY A 52 -11.13 6.21 4.01
N GLU A 53 -10.58 7.26 4.63
CA GLU A 53 -11.30 8.52 4.86
C GLU A 53 -11.55 9.28 3.55
N VAL A 54 -10.51 9.45 2.72
CA VAL A 54 -10.61 10.15 1.43
C VAL A 54 -11.59 9.45 0.48
N LEU A 55 -11.60 8.12 0.48
CA LEU A 55 -12.43 7.30 -0.38
C LEU A 55 -13.69 6.78 0.31
N ALA A 56 -14.10 7.31 1.47
CA ALA A 56 -15.17 6.75 2.30
C ALA A 56 -16.49 6.46 1.54
N GLY A 57 -16.81 7.24 0.51
CA GLY A 57 -18.01 7.03 -0.33
C GLY A 57 -17.91 5.88 -1.35
N ALA A 58 -16.71 5.32 -1.55
CA ALA A 58 -16.40 4.25 -2.49
C ALA A 58 -15.63 3.08 -1.85
N TRP A 59 -15.07 3.24 -0.66
CA TRP A 59 -14.16 2.30 0.02
C TRP A 59 -14.65 0.85 0.04
N THR A 60 -15.93 0.64 0.37
CA THR A 60 -16.54 -0.69 0.48
C THR A 60 -17.19 -1.18 -0.81
N LYS A 61 -17.09 -0.41 -1.90
CA LYS A 61 -17.66 -0.78 -3.20
C LYS A 61 -16.65 -1.63 -3.98
N PRO A 62 -17.14 -2.53 -4.85
CA PRO A 62 -16.28 -3.24 -5.79
C PRO A 62 -15.42 -2.25 -6.59
N ALA A 63 -14.12 -2.50 -6.62
CA ALA A 63 -13.19 -1.66 -7.36
C ALA A 63 -13.39 -1.84 -8.86
N THR A 64 -13.46 -0.75 -9.62
CA THR A 64 -13.41 -0.83 -11.09
C THR A 64 -11.96 -0.93 -11.56
N ASN A 65 -11.74 -1.48 -12.75
CA ASN A 65 -10.38 -1.58 -13.33
C ASN A 65 -9.66 -0.23 -13.43
N GLU A 66 -10.40 0.86 -13.70
CA GLU A 66 -9.85 2.21 -13.73
C GLU A 66 -9.41 2.68 -12.33
N GLN A 67 -10.20 2.36 -11.30
CA GLN A 67 -9.83 2.66 -9.91
C GLN A 67 -8.62 1.85 -9.47
N ILE A 68 -8.56 0.56 -9.82
CA ILE A 68 -7.38 -0.29 -9.52
C ILE A 68 -6.13 0.29 -10.17
N THR A 69 -6.21 0.69 -11.45
CA THR A 69 -5.07 1.29 -12.16
C THR A 69 -4.60 2.58 -11.48
N PHE A 70 -5.54 3.44 -11.07
CA PHE A 70 -5.21 4.66 -10.32
C PHE A 70 -4.56 4.35 -8.97
N LEU A 71 -5.09 3.37 -8.23
CA LEU A 71 -4.56 2.96 -6.93
C LEU A 71 -3.15 2.37 -7.08
N ASP A 72 -2.86 1.65 -8.16
CA ASP A 72 -1.52 1.13 -8.47
C ASP A 72 -0.50 2.26 -8.64
N GLU A 73 -0.84 3.25 -9.46
CA GLU A 73 -0.01 4.43 -9.66
C GLU A 73 0.19 5.21 -8.35
N TYR A 74 -0.88 5.40 -7.57
CA TYR A 74 -0.81 6.12 -6.30
C TYR A 74 0.06 5.38 -5.26
N ILE A 75 -0.14 4.08 -5.08
CA ILE A 75 0.59 3.29 -4.10
C ILE A 75 2.07 3.17 -4.51
N ALA A 76 2.38 3.13 -5.80
CA ALA A 76 3.76 3.22 -6.28
C ALA A 76 4.45 4.53 -5.85
N LEU A 77 3.73 5.66 -5.84
CA LEU A 77 4.25 6.93 -5.32
C LEU A 77 4.50 6.86 -3.80
N VAL A 78 3.61 6.21 -3.05
CA VAL A 78 3.78 5.98 -1.61
C VAL A 78 5.01 5.08 -1.36
N LYS A 79 5.22 4.03 -2.15
CA LYS A 79 6.42 3.19 -2.07
C LYS A 79 7.69 4.03 -2.21
N ASN A 80 7.74 4.94 -3.18
CA ASN A 80 8.89 5.83 -3.38
C ASN A 80 9.16 6.71 -2.14
N LEU A 81 8.11 7.15 -1.43
CA LEU A 81 8.28 7.90 -0.18
C LEU A 81 8.94 7.04 0.91
N PHE A 82 8.52 5.78 1.02
CA PHE A 82 9.13 4.84 1.96
C PHE A 82 10.56 4.46 1.59
N ASP A 83 10.86 4.25 0.31
CA ASP A 83 12.21 3.94 -0.17
C ASP A 83 13.19 5.09 0.16
N VAL A 84 12.77 6.34 -0.03
CA VAL A 84 13.57 7.53 0.34
C VAL A 84 13.77 7.62 1.86
N ALA A 85 12.72 7.34 2.63
CA ALA A 85 12.81 7.34 4.08
C ALA A 85 13.83 6.28 4.55
N VAL A 86 13.76 5.06 4.01
CA VAL A 86 14.69 3.96 4.32
C VAL A 86 16.13 4.32 3.98
N ALA A 87 16.38 4.89 2.78
CA ALA A 87 17.72 5.34 2.37
C ALA A 87 18.31 6.45 3.26
N THR A 88 17.49 7.12 4.06
CA THR A 88 17.93 8.15 5.02
C THR A 88 18.29 7.57 6.39
N TYR A 89 17.91 6.31 6.68
CA TYR A 89 18.25 5.61 7.93
C TYR A 89 19.53 4.76 7.85
N ASP A 90 20.16 4.70 6.66
CA ASP A 90 21.49 4.13 6.41
C ASP A 90 22.60 5.14 6.77
#